data_AF-A0A7S3JVE4-F1
#
_entry.id   AF-A0A7S3JVE4-F1
#
_cell.length_a   1.000
_cell.length_b   1.000
_cell.length_c   1.000
_cell.angle_alpha   90.00
_cell.angle_beta   90.00
_cell.angle_gamma   90.00
#
_symmetry.space_group_name_H-M   'P 1'
#
loop_
_entity.id
_entity.type
_entity.pdbx_description
1 polymer ?
#
loop_
_entity_poly.entity_id
_entity_poly.type
_entity_poly.pdbx_seq_one_letter_code
_entity_poly.pdbx_strand_id
1 'polypeptide(L)'
;MFQQSVILLLLPLVNAQTCKDTCKGLVADLPQGLDCRTYRTMLPRPKIGKACTSAYDDGATLACMAVCEGTDIPAKDGKSAEFCRPYITDYPKPTVHKACRSGYSLGFEKGLTAAQALGESVKTEATPISMERATAQQAPVIDEYPPKSEDPIDEPPTRRLLVSMPVTVDDNEIHLEIFSDQDADEQLLTFCSTYMTDSQDSCVRQLSPHVQRKLAAL
;
A
#
# COMPACT_ATOMS: atom_id res chain seq x y z
N MET A 1 -37.36 34.73 21.62
CA MET A 1 -36.51 33.88 22.49
C MET A 1 -37.18 32.51 22.47
N PHE A 2 -36.71 31.46 21.81
CA PHE A 2 -35.36 30.92 21.65
C PHE A 2 -35.22 30.35 20.23
N GLN A 3 -34.18 30.78 19.50
CA GLN A 3 -33.78 30.12 18.25
C GLN A 3 -32.91 28.92 18.64
N GLN A 4 -33.36 27.73 18.22
CA GLN A 4 -32.70 26.47 18.47
C GLN A 4 -31.51 26.35 17.52
N SER A 5 -30.32 26.70 18.01
CA SER A 5 -29.05 26.50 17.30
C SER A 5 -28.69 25.01 17.33
N VAL A 6 -29.24 24.24 16.39
CA VAL A 6 -28.70 22.92 16.05
C VAL A 6 -27.52 23.18 15.11
N ILE A 7 -26.35 23.42 15.70
CA ILE A 7 -25.08 23.28 15.00
C ILE A 7 -24.87 21.78 14.80
N LEU A 8 -25.48 21.27 13.74
CA LEU A 8 -25.14 19.97 13.18
C LEU A 8 -23.72 20.12 12.63
N LEU A 9 -22.77 19.54 13.37
CA LEU A 9 -21.40 19.33 12.96
C LEU A 9 -21.37 18.85 11.51
N LEU A 10 -20.80 19.68 10.64
CA LEU A 10 -20.37 19.33 9.30
C LEU A 10 -19.27 18.27 9.40
N LEU A 11 -19.67 17.01 9.57
CA LEU A 11 -18.97 15.88 8.99
C LEU A 11 -19.39 15.88 7.52
N PRO A 12 -18.49 16.10 6.56
CA PRO A 12 -18.79 15.77 5.17
C PRO A 12 -19.06 14.27 5.16
N LEU A 13 -20.34 13.94 5.07
CA LEU A 13 -20.81 12.62 4.75
C LEU A 13 -20.30 12.35 3.33
N VAL A 14 -19.10 11.77 3.22
CA VAL A 14 -18.81 10.91 2.07
C VAL A 14 -19.98 9.94 2.06
N ASN A 15 -20.83 10.04 1.03
CA ASN A 15 -22.00 9.19 0.91
C ASN A 15 -21.53 7.74 1.11
N ALA A 16 -22.17 6.98 2.00
CA ALA A 16 -21.71 5.65 2.39
C ALA A 16 -21.41 4.76 1.18
N GLN A 17 -22.18 4.94 0.09
CA GLN A 17 -21.95 4.27 -1.18
C GLN A 17 -20.65 4.69 -1.87
N THR A 18 -20.38 6.00 -1.95
CA THR A 18 -19.11 6.51 -2.50
C THR A 18 -17.92 6.09 -1.65
N CYS A 19 -18.06 6.04 -0.33
CA CYS A 19 -17.01 5.52 0.55
C CYS A 19 -16.71 4.05 0.23
N LYS A 20 -17.75 3.22 0.10
CA LYS A 20 -17.62 1.80 -0.25
C LYS A 20 -16.95 1.59 -1.60
N ASP A 21 -17.22 2.43 -2.59
CA ASP A 21 -16.63 2.29 -3.92
C ASP A 21 -15.17 2.76 -3.96
N THR A 22 -14.83 3.88 -3.30
CA THR A 22 -13.44 4.31 -3.12
C THR A 22 -12.64 3.30 -2.31
N CYS A 23 -13.25 2.75 -1.26
CA CYS A 23 -12.68 1.72 -0.42
C CYS A 23 -12.30 0.46 -1.20
N LYS A 24 -13.16 -0.02 -2.11
CA LYS A 24 -12.83 -1.15 -3.01
C LYS A 24 -11.63 -0.83 -3.89
N GLY A 25 -11.53 0.40 -4.41
CA GLY A 25 -10.37 0.84 -5.19
C GLY A 25 -9.09 0.79 -4.36
N LEU A 26 -9.09 1.42 -3.18
CA LEU A 26 -7.95 1.43 -2.27
C LEU A 26 -7.51 0.02 -1.86
N VAL A 27 -8.45 -0.87 -1.55
CA VAL A 27 -8.15 -2.25 -1.19
C VAL A 27 -7.51 -3.00 -2.36
N ALA A 28 -7.95 -2.74 -3.60
CA ALA A 28 -7.35 -3.35 -4.80
C ALA A 28 -5.91 -2.89 -5.04
N ASP A 29 -5.57 -1.66 -4.65
CA ASP A 29 -4.23 -1.08 -4.80
C ASP A 29 -3.27 -1.46 -3.65
N LEU A 30 -3.75 -2.18 -2.63
CA LEU A 30 -2.90 -2.57 -1.50
C LEU A 30 -1.81 -3.58 -1.92
N PRO A 31 -0.60 -3.51 -1.31
CA PRO A 31 0.55 -4.31 -1.71
C PRO A 31 0.52 -5.77 -1.21
N GLN A 32 -0.58 -6.49 -1.43
CA GLN A 32 -0.76 -7.88 -1.02
C GLN A 32 0.37 -8.82 -1.53
N GLY A 33 0.95 -8.51 -2.68
CA GLY A 33 2.07 -9.27 -3.25
C GLY A 33 3.34 -9.19 -2.40
N LEU A 34 3.58 -8.04 -1.77
CA LEU A 34 4.71 -7.80 -0.87
C LEU A 34 4.43 -8.42 0.50
N ASP A 35 3.26 -8.15 1.07
CA ASP A 35 2.88 -8.59 2.42
C ASP A 35 2.72 -10.12 2.52
N CYS A 36 2.27 -10.77 1.45
CA CYS A 36 2.16 -12.23 1.39
C CYS A 36 3.37 -12.91 0.74
N ARG A 37 4.47 -12.21 0.45
CA ARG A 37 5.61 -12.76 -0.32
C ARG A 37 6.19 -14.03 0.31
N THR A 38 6.44 -14.02 1.61
CA THR A 38 7.00 -15.17 2.34
C THR A 38 6.08 -16.39 2.26
N TYR A 39 4.77 -16.18 2.32
CA TYR A 39 3.79 -17.28 2.20
C TYR A 39 3.64 -17.77 0.76
N ARG A 40 3.77 -16.88 -0.23
CA ARG A 40 3.84 -17.24 -1.65
C ARG A 40 5.07 -18.06 -1.97
N THR A 41 6.13 -17.97 -1.16
CA THR A 41 7.34 -18.76 -1.34
C THR A 41 7.31 -20.15 -0.68
N MET A 42 6.37 -20.41 0.22
CA MET A 42 6.25 -21.68 0.94
C MET A 42 5.49 -22.77 0.17
N LEU A 43 5.91 -24.02 0.35
CA LEU A 43 5.19 -25.21 -0.13
C LEU A 43 4.11 -25.63 0.88
N PRO A 44 2.89 -26.03 0.44
CA PRO A 44 2.49 -26.29 -0.94
C PRO A 44 2.10 -25.02 -1.72
N ARG A 45 2.79 -24.77 -2.85
CA ARG A 45 2.42 -23.70 -3.78
C ARG A 45 1.33 -24.21 -4.75
N PRO A 46 0.38 -23.37 -5.17
CA PRO A 46 0.17 -21.97 -4.81
C PRO A 46 -0.69 -21.76 -3.53
N LYS A 47 -1.04 -22.84 -2.84
CA LYS A 47 -2.10 -22.86 -1.81
C LYS A 47 -1.82 -21.92 -0.63
N ILE A 48 -0.61 -21.99 -0.04
CA ILE A 48 -0.26 -21.14 1.12
C ILE A 48 -0.30 -19.65 0.74
N GLY A 49 0.30 -19.29 -0.39
CA GLY A 49 0.27 -17.92 -0.89
C GLY A 49 -1.14 -17.42 -1.15
N LYS A 50 -1.99 -18.25 -1.79
CA LYS A 50 -3.40 -17.91 -2.05
C LYS A 50 -4.21 -17.72 -0.78
N ALA A 51 -3.98 -18.53 0.25
CA ALA A 51 -4.65 -18.37 1.53
C ALA A 51 -4.29 -17.05 2.21
N CYS A 52 -3.02 -16.63 2.12
CA CYS A 52 -2.60 -15.32 2.63
C CYS A 52 -3.26 -14.18 1.86
N THR A 53 -3.15 -14.17 0.52
CA THR A 53 -3.67 -13.07 -0.31
C THR A 53 -5.19 -12.96 -0.22
N SER A 54 -5.91 -14.09 -0.25
CA SER A 54 -7.37 -14.09 -0.11
C SER A 54 -7.82 -13.58 1.26
N ALA A 55 -7.11 -13.91 2.33
CA ALA A 55 -7.43 -13.42 3.66
C ALA A 55 -7.06 -11.94 3.84
N TYR A 56 -5.98 -11.49 3.19
CA TYR A 56 -5.56 -10.10 3.15
C TYR A 56 -6.64 -9.21 2.54
N ASP A 57 -7.14 -9.58 1.35
CA ASP A 57 -8.18 -8.82 0.66
C ASP A 57 -9.48 -8.76 1.49
N ASP A 58 -9.87 -9.87 2.13
CA ASP A 58 -11.07 -9.93 2.99
C ASP A 58 -10.92 -9.04 4.24
N GLY A 59 -9.78 -9.15 4.93
CA GLY A 59 -9.48 -8.31 6.10
C GLY A 59 -9.45 -6.83 5.76
N ALA A 60 -8.80 -6.46 4.65
CA ALA A 60 -8.73 -5.08 4.18
C ALA A 60 -10.09 -4.52 3.79
N THR A 61 -10.88 -5.30 3.06
CA THR A 61 -12.25 -4.94 2.67
C THR A 61 -13.13 -4.73 3.89
N LEU A 62 -13.10 -5.65 4.86
CA LEU A 62 -13.93 -5.57 6.06
C LEU A 62 -13.57 -4.36 6.93
N ALA A 63 -12.28 -4.13 7.17
CA ALA A 63 -11.79 -2.98 7.91
C ALA A 63 -12.22 -1.66 7.25
N CYS A 64 -12.05 -1.58 5.94
CA CYS A 64 -12.33 -0.38 5.19
C CYS A 64 -13.84 -0.10 5.06
N MET A 65 -14.66 -1.15 4.89
CA MET A 65 -16.13 -1.02 4.90
C MET A 65 -16.67 -0.66 6.28
N ALA A 66 -16.11 -1.18 7.38
CA ALA A 66 -16.55 -0.84 8.74
C ALA A 66 -16.41 0.67 9.02
N VAL A 67 -15.31 1.27 8.57
CA VAL A 67 -15.10 2.73 8.65
C VAL A 67 -16.15 3.48 7.84
N CYS A 68 -16.45 3.02 6.62
CA CYS A 68 -17.48 3.65 5.77
C CYS A 68 -18.89 3.55 6.33
N GLU A 69 -19.22 2.49 7.07
CA GLU A 69 -20.53 2.29 7.69
C GLU A 69 -20.67 3.03 9.02
N GLY A 70 -19.56 3.57 9.57
CA GLY A 70 -19.54 4.19 10.89
C GLY A 70 -19.87 3.21 12.01
N THR A 71 -19.71 1.91 11.76
CA THR A 71 -19.90 0.85 12.74
C THR A 71 -18.61 0.64 13.53
N ASP A 72 -18.74 0.13 14.76
CA ASP A 72 -17.57 -0.24 15.55
C ASP A 72 -16.71 -1.24 14.76
N ILE A 73 -15.42 -0.92 14.64
CA ILE A 73 -14.44 -1.76 13.95
C ILE A 73 -14.43 -3.13 14.64
N PRO A 74 -14.79 -4.22 13.92
CA PRO A 74 -14.92 -5.53 14.53
C PRO A 74 -13.57 -6.03 15.04
N ALA A 75 -13.58 -6.83 16.10
CA ALA A 75 -12.36 -7.43 16.64
C ALA A 75 -11.68 -8.33 15.58
N LYS A 76 -10.49 -7.92 15.13
CA LYS A 76 -9.65 -8.59 14.12
C LYS A 76 -9.50 -10.09 14.37
N ASP A 77 -9.24 -10.49 15.61
CA ASP A 77 -8.99 -11.88 15.97
C ASP A 77 -10.22 -12.78 15.82
N GLY A 78 -11.42 -12.26 16.13
CA GLY A 78 -12.66 -13.01 15.99
C GLY A 78 -13.01 -13.29 14.53
N LYS A 79 -12.90 -12.27 13.68
CA LYS A 79 -13.22 -12.39 12.25
C LYS A 79 -12.16 -13.16 11.46
N SER A 80 -10.89 -12.97 11.78
CA SER A 80 -9.81 -13.79 11.21
C SER A 80 -9.97 -15.28 11.56
N ALA A 81 -10.38 -15.60 12.79
CA ALA A 81 -10.61 -16.99 13.20
C ALA A 81 -11.79 -17.63 12.44
N GLU A 82 -12.88 -16.87 12.23
CA GLU A 82 -14.05 -17.30 11.44
C GLU A 82 -13.66 -17.57 9.97
N PHE A 83 -13.02 -16.60 9.32
CA PHE A 83 -12.60 -16.70 7.92
C PHE A 83 -11.55 -17.80 7.71
N CYS A 84 -10.59 -17.92 8.63
CA CYS A 84 -9.48 -18.86 8.47
C CYS A 84 -9.79 -20.29 8.94
N ARG A 85 -10.93 -20.54 9.59
CA ARG A 85 -11.35 -21.87 10.07
C ARG A 85 -11.30 -22.99 9.01
N PRO A 86 -11.81 -22.83 7.78
CA PRO A 86 -11.73 -23.89 6.76
C PRO A 86 -10.30 -24.29 6.40
N TYR A 87 -9.33 -23.37 6.53
CA TYR A 87 -7.93 -23.67 6.26
C TYR A 87 -7.25 -24.57 7.30
N ILE A 88 -7.93 -24.86 8.43
CA ILE A 88 -7.48 -25.84 9.43
C ILE A 88 -7.84 -27.26 8.97
N THR A 89 -9.04 -27.44 8.40
CA THR A 89 -9.59 -28.76 8.05
C THR A 89 -9.10 -29.26 6.71
N ASP A 90 -8.93 -28.37 5.75
CA ASP A 90 -8.75 -28.75 4.35
C ASP A 90 -7.28 -29.00 3.97
N TYR A 91 -6.32 -28.68 4.86
CA TYR A 91 -4.89 -28.71 4.54
C TYR A 91 -4.05 -29.37 5.64
N PRO A 92 -3.18 -30.33 5.27
CA PRO A 92 -2.24 -30.92 6.21
C PRO A 92 -1.11 -29.92 6.51
N LYS A 93 -0.84 -29.71 7.81
CA LYS A 93 0.08 -28.73 8.45
C LYS A 93 -0.53 -27.34 8.72
N PRO A 94 -0.26 -26.74 9.90
CA PRO A 94 -0.83 -25.46 10.34
C PRO A 94 -0.38 -24.25 9.52
N THR A 95 0.51 -24.43 8.54
CA THR A 95 1.10 -23.34 7.76
C THR A 95 0.07 -22.59 6.92
N VAL A 96 -0.93 -23.27 6.35
CA VAL A 96 -1.98 -22.59 5.56
C VAL A 96 -2.86 -21.73 6.46
N HIS A 97 -3.28 -22.26 7.61
CA HIS A 97 -4.05 -21.49 8.58
C HIS A 97 -3.27 -20.30 9.14
N LYS A 98 -1.97 -20.48 9.44
CA LYS A 98 -1.07 -19.40 9.86
C LYS A 98 -0.94 -18.33 8.79
N ALA A 99 -0.77 -18.73 7.53
CA ALA A 99 -0.70 -17.81 6.39
C ALA A 99 -1.99 -17.00 6.23
N CYS A 100 -3.14 -17.65 6.35
CA CYS A 100 -4.45 -16.99 6.33
C CYS A 100 -4.56 -15.93 7.44
N ARG A 101 -4.28 -16.29 8.70
CA ARG A 101 -4.37 -15.32 9.82
C ARG A 101 -3.40 -14.16 9.68
N SER A 102 -2.19 -14.43 9.18
CA SER A 102 -1.19 -13.39 8.94
C SER A 102 -1.64 -12.43 7.84
N GLY A 103 -2.10 -12.97 6.70
CA GLY A 103 -2.63 -12.16 5.60
C GLY A 103 -3.81 -11.31 6.06
N TYR A 104 -4.77 -11.92 6.76
CA TYR A 104 -5.92 -11.22 7.31
C TYR A 104 -5.53 -10.05 8.22
N SER A 105 -4.58 -10.29 9.12
CA SER A 105 -4.17 -9.26 10.09
C SER A 105 -3.54 -8.06 9.40
N LEU A 106 -2.65 -8.31 8.44
CA LEU A 106 -1.98 -7.26 7.67
C LEU A 106 -2.98 -6.50 6.79
N GLY A 107 -3.85 -7.22 6.08
CA GLY A 107 -4.89 -6.62 5.26
C GLY A 107 -5.82 -5.74 6.08
N PHE A 108 -6.26 -6.22 7.24
CA PHE A 108 -7.12 -5.47 8.16
C PHE A 108 -6.48 -4.16 8.64
N GLU A 109 -5.21 -4.21 9.06
CA GLU A 109 -4.48 -3.00 9.51
C GLU A 109 -4.31 -2.00 8.36
N LYS A 110 -3.92 -2.46 7.17
CA LYS A 110 -3.75 -1.61 5.99
C LYS A 110 -5.08 -1.05 5.49
N GLY A 111 -6.16 -1.82 5.55
CA GLY A 111 -7.51 -1.39 5.20
C GLY A 111 -8.04 -0.31 6.16
N LEU A 112 -7.73 -0.41 7.46
CA LEU A 112 -8.04 0.66 8.42
C LEU A 112 -7.27 1.94 8.10
N THR A 113 -5.96 1.85 7.87
CA THR A 113 -5.15 3.02 7.51
C THR A 113 -5.65 3.68 6.23
N ALA A 114 -5.97 2.88 5.21
CA ALA A 114 -6.52 3.37 3.95
C ALA A 114 -7.87 4.07 4.13
N ALA A 115 -8.75 3.51 4.97
CA ALA A 115 -10.07 4.11 5.23
C ALA A 115 -10.02 5.33 6.15
N GLN A 116 -9.05 5.40 7.08
CA GLN A 116 -8.80 6.59 7.88
C GLN A 116 -8.35 7.77 7.02
N ALA A 117 -7.52 7.54 6.01
CA ALA A 117 -7.12 8.56 5.05
C ALA A 117 -8.32 9.13 4.25
N LEU A 118 -9.38 8.34 4.03
CA LEU A 118 -10.64 8.83 3.48
C LEU A 118 -11.36 9.77 4.44
N GLY A 119 -11.36 9.45 5.74
CA GLY A 119 -11.95 10.29 6.79
C GLY A 119 -11.18 11.58 7.08
N GLU A 120 -9.87 11.62 6.84
CA GLU A 120 -9.05 12.84 6.95
C GLU A 120 -9.12 13.74 5.72
N SER A 121 -9.25 13.18 4.52
CA SER A 121 -9.44 13.96 3.27
C SER A 121 -10.70 14.84 3.32
N VAL A 122 -11.70 14.36 4.02
CA VAL A 122 -12.97 15.02 4.32
C VAL A 122 -12.80 16.29 5.17
N LYS A 123 -11.85 16.36 6.09
CA LYS A 123 -11.65 17.56 6.94
C LYS A 123 -10.99 18.74 6.20
N THR A 124 -10.42 18.51 5.02
CA THR A 124 -9.62 19.51 4.30
C THR A 124 -10.33 20.07 3.06
N GLU A 125 -11.39 19.43 2.57
CA GLU A 125 -12.15 19.91 1.41
C GLU A 125 -13.36 20.77 1.80
N ALA A 126 -13.08 21.98 2.30
CA ALA A 126 -14.03 23.10 2.29
C ALA A 126 -13.56 24.17 1.30
N THR A 127 -13.42 23.81 0.02
CA THR A 127 -13.47 24.79 -1.08
C THR A 127 -14.09 24.12 -2.31
N PRO A 128 -15.29 24.51 -2.74
CA PRO A 128 -15.96 23.87 -3.87
C PRO A 128 -15.58 24.58 -5.17
N ILE A 129 -15.16 23.84 -6.19
CA ILE A 129 -15.45 24.26 -7.57
C ILE A 129 -16.02 23.08 -8.35
N SER A 130 -17.28 23.33 -8.71
CA SER A 130 -18.21 22.64 -9.59
C SER A 130 -17.62 21.79 -10.73
N MET A 131 -18.26 20.63 -10.87
CA MET A 131 -18.50 19.90 -12.10
C MET A 131 -18.55 20.78 -13.35
N GLU A 132 -17.94 20.32 -14.45
CA GLU A 132 -18.73 20.00 -15.64
C GLU A 132 -18.04 18.91 -16.47
N ARG A 133 -18.83 17.90 -16.82
CA ARG A 133 -18.48 16.71 -17.60
C ARG A 133 -19.26 16.79 -18.90
N ALA A 134 -18.59 16.88 -20.05
CA ALA A 134 -19.12 16.48 -21.35
C ALA A 134 -17.94 16.11 -22.26
N THR A 135 -17.63 14.83 -22.47
CA THR A 135 -18.20 13.90 -23.48
C THR A 135 -17.47 13.98 -24.83
N ALA A 136 -16.87 12.83 -25.22
CA ALA A 136 -16.55 12.38 -26.59
C ALA A 136 -15.52 13.23 -27.38
N GLN A 137 -14.61 12.73 -28.22
CA GLN A 137 -14.43 11.45 -28.89
C GLN A 137 -13.07 11.49 -29.62
N GLN A 138 -12.49 10.30 -29.85
CA GLN A 138 -11.59 9.93 -30.96
C GLN A 138 -10.14 10.46 -31.05
N ALA A 139 -9.22 9.50 -30.98
CA ALA A 139 -7.87 9.54 -31.57
C ALA A 139 -7.96 9.63 -33.11
N PRO A 140 -6.94 10.18 -33.81
CA PRO A 140 -5.79 9.36 -34.24
C PRO A 140 -4.41 10.11 -34.27
N VAL A 141 -3.30 9.47 -33.85
CA VAL A 141 -2.21 8.89 -34.68
C VAL A 141 -1.11 9.88 -35.16
N ILE A 142 0.06 9.75 -34.51
CA ILE A 142 1.46 9.67 -35.02
C ILE A 142 2.22 10.92 -35.54
N ASP A 143 3.42 11.05 -34.95
CA ASP A 143 4.75 11.59 -35.38
C ASP A 143 5.16 13.08 -35.38
N GLU A 144 6.40 13.21 -34.89
CA GLU A 144 7.42 14.26 -35.04
C GLU A 144 7.51 15.46 -34.05
N TYR A 145 8.76 15.66 -33.62
CA TYR A 145 9.31 16.42 -32.48
C TYR A 145 9.68 17.89 -32.87
N PRO A 146 10.23 18.72 -31.95
CA PRO A 146 9.66 19.92 -31.32
C PRO A 146 10.14 21.27 -31.95
N PRO A 147 9.77 22.48 -31.45
CA PRO A 147 10.49 23.09 -30.30
C PRO A 147 9.69 24.04 -29.37
N LYS A 148 9.88 23.84 -28.05
CA LYS A 148 10.24 24.80 -26.97
C LYS A 148 9.71 26.25 -26.96
N SER A 149 8.91 26.59 -25.94
CA SER A 149 8.98 27.85 -25.13
C SER A 149 8.03 27.75 -23.90
N GLU A 150 8.53 27.47 -22.70
CA GLU A 150 8.72 28.38 -21.53
C GLU A 150 7.59 28.31 -20.47
N ASP A 151 7.78 27.38 -19.49
CA ASP A 151 7.50 27.37 -18.01
C ASP A 151 6.19 27.94 -17.37
N PRO A 152 5.81 27.57 -16.11
CA PRO A 152 6.10 26.36 -15.29
C PRO A 152 4.85 25.80 -14.54
N ILE A 153 4.64 24.49 -14.45
CA ILE A 153 3.72 23.89 -13.44
C ILE A 153 4.36 22.60 -12.89
N ASP A 154 4.75 22.65 -11.63
CA ASP A 154 5.44 21.61 -10.86
C ASP A 154 4.50 20.40 -10.62
N GLU A 155 4.67 19.33 -11.41
CA GLU A 155 4.07 18.02 -11.16
C GLU A 155 4.73 17.37 -9.93
N PRO A 156 3.99 16.70 -9.02
CA PRO A 156 4.64 15.89 -7.99
C PRO A 156 5.45 14.77 -8.67
N PRO A 157 6.74 14.61 -8.33
CA PRO A 157 7.61 13.66 -9.03
C PRO A 157 7.09 12.24 -8.77
N THR A 158 6.77 11.55 -9.86
CA THR A 158 6.64 10.09 -9.83
C THR A 158 8.02 9.53 -9.50
N ARG A 159 8.35 9.37 -8.20
CA ARG A 159 9.64 8.83 -7.75
C ARG A 159 9.82 7.44 -8.35
N ARG A 160 10.67 7.34 -9.37
CA ARG A 160 10.92 6.09 -10.08
C ARG A 160 11.92 5.29 -9.26
N LEU A 161 11.52 4.09 -8.84
CA LEU A 161 12.42 3.15 -8.19
C LEU A 161 13.46 2.67 -9.20
N LEU A 162 14.72 3.04 -8.99
CA LEU A 162 15.84 2.65 -9.83
C LEU A 162 16.36 1.27 -9.43
N VAL A 163 16.56 1.03 -8.14
CA VAL A 163 17.15 -0.21 -7.65
C VAL A 163 16.34 -0.75 -6.48
N SER A 164 15.97 -2.03 -6.55
CA SER A 164 15.54 -2.82 -5.40
C SER A 164 16.44 -4.06 -5.29
N MET A 165 17.02 -4.29 -4.12
CA MET A 165 17.84 -5.46 -3.85
C MET A 165 17.62 -5.97 -2.41
N PRO A 166 17.37 -7.28 -2.21
CA PRO A 166 17.32 -7.86 -0.88
C PRO A 166 18.72 -7.93 -0.27
N VAL A 167 18.86 -7.49 0.98
CA VAL A 167 20.07 -7.59 1.80
C VAL A 167 19.69 -8.34 3.08
N THR A 168 20.41 -9.41 3.39
CA THR A 168 20.17 -10.19 4.61
C THR A 168 20.96 -9.60 5.78
N VAL A 169 20.27 -9.21 6.85
CA VAL A 169 20.83 -8.66 8.09
C VAL A 169 20.26 -9.47 9.26
N ASP A 170 21.13 -10.13 10.04
CA ASP A 170 20.75 -10.93 11.22
C ASP A 170 19.56 -11.88 10.96
N ASP A 171 19.67 -12.69 9.91
CA ASP A 171 18.65 -13.65 9.44
C ASP A 171 17.32 -13.02 8.95
N ASN A 172 17.26 -11.70 8.78
CA ASN A 172 16.13 -10.97 8.19
C ASN A 172 16.49 -10.41 6.79
N GLU A 173 15.63 -10.62 5.80
CA GLU A 173 15.79 -10.02 4.47
C GLU A 173 15.17 -8.62 4.43
N ILE A 174 15.99 -7.59 4.26
CA ILE A 174 15.59 -6.19 4.20
C ILE A 174 15.89 -5.66 2.80
N HIS A 175 14.93 -5.00 2.17
CA HIS A 175 15.09 -4.45 0.82
C HIS A 175 15.76 -3.08 0.85
N LEU A 176 16.88 -2.96 0.14
CA LEU A 176 17.49 -1.68 -0.21
C LEU A 176 16.77 -1.13 -1.45
N GLU A 177 16.17 0.05 -1.31
CA GLU A 177 15.42 0.76 -2.35
C GLU A 177 16.08 2.10 -2.64
N ILE A 178 16.41 2.36 -3.91
CA ILE A 178 17.01 3.62 -4.37
C ILE A 178 16.10 4.21 -5.43
N PHE A 179 15.68 5.45 -5.21
CA PHE A 179 14.78 6.22 -6.07
C PHE A 179 15.56 7.20 -6.95
N SER A 180 14.96 7.65 -8.05
CA SER A 180 15.60 8.52 -9.06
C SER A 180 16.00 9.91 -8.55
N ASP A 181 15.39 10.36 -7.46
CA ASP A 181 15.67 11.65 -6.80
C ASP A 181 16.72 11.54 -5.69
N GLN A 182 17.31 10.36 -5.47
CA GLN A 182 18.22 10.10 -4.35
C GLN A 182 19.60 9.67 -4.84
N ASP A 183 20.62 10.12 -4.12
CA ASP A 183 21.98 9.65 -4.33
C ASP A 183 22.11 8.20 -3.81
N ALA A 184 22.70 7.35 -4.65
CA ALA A 184 22.80 5.93 -4.37
C ALA A 184 23.74 5.62 -3.19
N ASP A 185 24.79 6.41 -3.02
CA ASP A 185 25.77 6.23 -1.95
C ASP A 185 25.20 6.75 -0.62
N GLU A 186 24.45 7.85 -0.64
CA GLU A 186 23.76 8.41 0.54
C GLU A 186 22.64 7.49 1.06
N GLN A 187 21.85 6.90 0.17
CA GLN A 187 20.85 5.91 0.55
C GLN A 187 21.50 4.63 1.10
N LEU A 188 22.60 4.19 0.49
CA LEU A 188 23.31 3.03 0.98
C LEU A 188 23.90 3.27 2.38
N LEU A 189 24.44 4.45 2.63
CA LEU A 189 24.92 4.87 3.95
C LEU A 189 23.78 4.90 4.97
N THR A 190 22.62 5.44 4.60
CA THR A 190 21.42 5.51 5.45
C THR A 190 20.94 4.10 5.82
N PHE A 191 20.85 3.21 4.82
CA PHE A 191 20.48 1.82 5.02
C PHE A 191 21.46 1.08 5.94
N CYS A 192 22.76 1.17 5.65
CA CYS A 192 23.79 0.52 6.45
C CYS A 192 23.84 1.09 7.88
N SER A 193 23.60 2.39 8.08
CA SER A 193 23.54 2.97 9.43
C SER A 193 22.30 2.53 10.22
N THR A 194 21.19 2.24 9.53
CA THR A 194 19.91 1.86 10.14
C THR A 194 19.90 0.39 10.54
N TYR A 195 20.46 -0.48 9.70
CA TYR A 195 20.38 -1.93 9.87
C TYR A 195 21.71 -2.57 10.28
N MET A 196 22.86 -1.93 10.06
CA MET A 196 24.18 -2.47 10.36
C MET A 196 25.08 -1.44 11.07
N THR A 197 24.60 -0.91 12.21
CA THR A 197 25.29 0.13 13.00
C THR A 197 26.74 -0.23 13.34
N ASP A 198 26.99 -1.49 13.66
CA ASP A 198 28.30 -1.97 14.13
C ASP A 198 29.25 -2.35 12.99
N SER A 199 28.77 -2.33 11.73
CA SER A 199 29.51 -2.77 10.55
C SER A 199 29.22 -1.92 9.31
N GLN A 200 28.92 -0.62 9.52
CA GLN A 200 28.51 0.31 8.47
C GLN A 200 29.53 0.37 7.32
N ASP A 201 30.82 0.54 7.61
CA ASP A 201 31.87 0.62 6.59
C ASP A 201 32.00 -0.67 5.76
N SER A 202 31.81 -1.82 6.39
CA SER A 202 31.86 -3.12 5.72
C SER A 202 30.63 -3.34 4.84
N CYS A 203 29.45 -2.95 5.33
CA CYS A 203 28.19 -2.98 4.60
C CYS A 203 28.25 -2.13 3.32
N VAL A 204 28.72 -0.88 3.43
CA VAL A 204 28.83 0.04 2.28
C VAL A 204 29.81 -0.52 1.24
N ARG A 205 30.98 -0.99 1.65
CA ARG A 205 31.99 -1.54 0.72
C ARG A 205 31.50 -2.78 -0.03
N GLN A 206 30.69 -3.62 0.63
CA GLN A 206 30.15 -4.83 0.02
C GLN A 206 28.99 -4.53 -0.93
N LEU A 207 28.12 -3.59 -0.59
CA LEU A 207 26.90 -3.32 -1.37
C LEU A 207 27.12 -2.32 -2.51
N SER A 208 28.06 -1.37 -2.37
CA SER A 208 28.39 -0.37 -3.40
C SER A 208 28.60 -0.97 -4.81
N PRO A 209 29.46 -1.99 -5.02
CA PRO A 209 29.68 -2.54 -6.36
C PRO A 209 28.46 -3.29 -6.92
N HIS A 210 27.51 -3.70 -6.09
CA HIS A 210 26.26 -4.33 -6.54
C HIS A 210 25.22 -3.29 -6.95
N VAL A 211 25.14 -2.21 -6.18
CA VAL A 211 24.28 -1.05 -6.48
C VAL A 211 24.72 -0.37 -7.76
N GLN A 212 26.02 -0.06 -7.90
CA GLN A 212 26.56 0.59 -9.10
C GLN A 212 26.37 -0.25 -10.36
N ARG A 213 26.54 -1.58 -10.29
CA ARG A 213 26.26 -2.47 -11.42
C ARG A 213 24.78 -2.50 -11.81
N LYS A 214 23.86 -2.40 -10.83
CA LYS A 214 22.43 -2.34 -11.11
C LYS A 214 22.04 -0.98 -11.70
N LEU A 215 22.59 0.12 -11.20
CA LEU A 215 22.37 1.45 -11.75
C LEU A 215 22.90 1.58 -13.18
N ALA A 216 24.07 0.99 -13.47
CA ALA A 216 24.64 0.97 -14.80
C ALA A 216 23.91 0.04 -15.80
N ALA A 217 22.99 -0.80 -15.30
CA ALA A 217 22.20 -1.74 -16.10
C ALA A 217 20.75 -1.25 -16.35
N LEU A 218 20.40 -0.06 -15.86
CA LEU A 218 19.17 0.67 -16.18
C LEU A 218 19.35 1.50 -17.44
#